data_AF-A0A0M8TCV1-F1
#
_entry.id   AF-A0A0M8TCV1-F1
#
_cell.length_a   1.000
_cell.length_b   1.000
_cell.length_c   1.000
_cell.angle_alpha   90.00
_cell.angle_beta   90.00
_cell.angle_gamma   90.00
#
_symmetry.space_group_name_H-M   'P 1'
#
loop_
_entity.id
_entity.type
_entity.pdbx_description
1 polymer ?
#
loop_
_entity_poly.entity_id
_entity_poly.type
_entity_poly.pdbx_seq_one_letter_code
_entity_poly.pdbx_strand_id
1 'polypeptide(L)'
;QYRQANGLPATSLAWGLWAQASTLSGSLEEADLRRLARLGLLPLSSADAMDLFDAAPGTGEAVLAVTRLAVEALRKQGDRLLPLLRDLAPAGPRRAVAGSGSGAGTDGPSLAERLGALPEEERLATLTDLVRGQVAGVLGHADHSGIDADRAFQELGFDSLTAVELRNQLNTATGLRLPSTLVFDYPNPAALAAYLRRQITVEEVSAATPVLSDLDRLKSAIHAASSDREAFDQITGRLRELLDIADSAGGGKADEAENQDLDGASDEELFALLDDMD
;
A
#
# COMPACT_ATOMS: atom_id res chain seq x y z
N GLN A 1 10.04 25.39 35.98
CA GLN A 1 9.39 26.69 35.72
C GLN A 1 9.19 27.52 37.00
N TYR A 2 8.49 27.05 38.04
CA TYR A 2 8.28 27.82 39.29
C TYR A 2 9.56 28.31 39.98
N ARG A 3 10.55 27.44 40.23
CA ARG A 3 11.80 27.83 40.91
C ARG A 3 12.62 28.86 40.13
N GLN A 4 12.72 28.68 38.81
CA GLN A 4 13.48 29.59 37.95
C GLN A 4 12.85 30.99 37.87
N ALA A 5 11.50 31.07 37.85
CA ALA A 5 10.78 32.35 37.91
C ALA A 5 11.02 33.13 39.22
N ASN A 6 11.50 32.45 40.26
CA ASN A 6 11.91 33.05 41.54
C ASN A 6 13.43 33.26 41.63
N GLY A 7 14.17 33.16 40.52
CA GLY A 7 15.63 33.32 40.49
C GLY A 7 16.39 32.18 41.18
N LEU A 8 15.74 31.06 41.48
CA LEU A 8 16.36 29.92 42.14
C LEU A 8 16.91 28.91 41.12
N PRO A 9 18.07 28.28 41.39
CA PRO A 9 18.57 27.18 40.59
C PRO A 9 17.55 26.03 40.55
N ALA A 10 17.28 25.54 39.33
CA ALA A 10 16.48 24.36 39.09
C ALA A 10 16.84 23.78 37.72
N THR A 11 17.32 22.54 37.74
CA THR A 11 17.59 21.74 36.53
C THR A 11 16.76 20.47 36.63
N SER A 12 15.99 20.18 35.59
CA SER A 12 15.17 18.98 35.46
C SER A 12 15.67 18.18 34.27
N LEU A 13 15.94 16.90 34.46
CA LEU A 13 16.47 16.01 33.42
C LEU A 13 15.42 14.96 33.05
N ALA A 14 14.95 15.00 31.80
CA ALA A 14 14.09 14.00 31.21
C ALA A 14 14.96 12.94 30.52
N TRP A 15 15.08 11.77 31.14
CA TRP A 15 15.95 10.70 30.67
C TRP A 15 15.29 9.85 29.58
N GLY A 16 16.04 9.60 28.52
CA GLY A 16 15.73 8.61 27.49
C GLY A 16 16.05 7.18 27.95
N LEU A 17 16.17 6.26 26.99
CA LEU A 17 16.42 4.84 27.28
C LEU A 17 17.83 4.63 27.86
N TRP A 18 17.93 3.86 28.94
CA TRP A 18 19.21 3.42 29.53
C TRP A 18 19.58 2.02 29.00
N ALA A 19 20.88 1.77 28.82
CA ALA A 19 21.41 0.49 28.36
C ALA A 19 21.34 -0.61 29.44
N GLN A 20 21.49 -0.21 30.70
CA GLN A 20 21.35 -1.11 31.83
C GLN A 20 19.88 -1.44 32.05
N ALA A 21 19.56 -2.74 32.00
CA ALA A 21 18.26 -3.26 32.35
C ALA A 21 17.87 -2.83 33.77
N SER A 22 16.82 -2.03 33.89
CA SER A 22 16.12 -1.72 35.14
C SER A 22 14.85 -2.55 35.24
N THR A 23 14.16 -2.52 36.38
CA THR A 23 12.83 -3.18 36.53
C THR A 23 11.78 -2.66 35.53
N LEU A 24 11.99 -1.49 34.92
CA LEU A 24 11.13 -0.88 33.90
C LEU A 24 11.58 -1.12 32.44
N SER A 25 12.84 -1.52 32.21
CA SER A 25 13.42 -1.77 30.88
C SER A 25 13.93 -3.20 30.67
N GLY A 26 13.86 -4.04 31.71
CA GLY A 26 14.34 -5.41 31.70
C GLY A 26 13.56 -6.39 30.81
N SER A 27 12.48 -5.93 30.18
CA SER A 27 11.72 -6.69 29.18
C SER A 27 12.10 -6.37 27.73
N LEU A 28 13.05 -5.46 27.48
CA LEU A 28 13.46 -5.12 26.12
C LEU A 28 14.44 -6.17 25.60
N GLU A 29 14.00 -6.92 24.60
CA GLU A 29 14.84 -7.89 23.92
C GLU A 29 15.74 -7.21 22.87
N GLU A 30 16.70 -7.95 22.34
CA GLU A 30 17.62 -7.41 21.34
C GLU A 30 16.92 -6.96 20.04
N ALA A 31 15.77 -7.55 19.75
CA ALA A 31 14.88 -7.11 18.67
C ALA A 31 14.31 -5.70 18.94
N ASP A 32 13.89 -5.42 20.17
CA ASP A 32 13.36 -4.12 20.57
C ASP A 32 14.43 -3.04 20.52
N LEU A 33 15.66 -3.35 20.95
CA LEU A 33 16.79 -2.42 20.86
C LEU A 33 17.14 -2.10 19.40
N ARG A 34 17.18 -3.11 18.53
CA ARG A 34 17.38 -2.91 17.08
C ARG A 34 16.26 -2.07 16.47
N ARG A 35 15.02 -2.28 16.91
CA ARG A 35 13.85 -1.50 16.48
C ARG A 35 13.95 -0.05 16.91
N LEU A 36 14.24 0.23 18.18
CA LEU A 36 14.43 1.60 18.68
C LEU A 36 15.58 2.32 17.94
N ALA A 37 16.67 1.60 17.65
CA ALA A 37 17.77 2.14 16.86
C ALA A 37 17.34 2.55 15.43
N ARG A 38 16.44 1.79 14.78
CA ARG A 38 15.84 2.17 13.48
C ARG A 38 14.96 3.41 13.58
N LEU A 39 14.32 3.64 14.73
CA LEU A 39 13.55 4.85 15.01
C LEU A 39 14.43 6.06 15.36
N GLY A 40 15.74 5.87 15.50
CA GLY A 40 16.69 6.93 15.82
C GLY A 40 17.00 7.06 17.31
N LEU A 41 16.55 6.13 18.16
CA LEU A 41 16.79 6.13 19.60
C LEU A 41 17.79 5.03 19.97
N LEU A 42 18.84 5.41 20.71
CA LEU A 42 19.85 4.48 21.20
C LEU A 42 19.81 4.43 22.73
N PRO A 43 20.09 3.26 23.33
CA PRO A 43 20.29 3.17 24.76
C PRO A 43 21.54 3.95 25.18
N LEU A 44 21.41 4.69 26.29
CA LEU A 44 22.49 5.46 26.91
C LEU A 44 23.18 4.59 27.98
N SER A 45 24.50 4.47 27.93
CA SER A 45 25.22 3.74 28.98
C SER A 45 25.15 4.51 30.30
N SER A 46 25.15 3.82 31.45
CA SER A 46 25.21 4.52 32.75
C SER A 46 26.42 5.44 32.87
N ALA A 47 27.56 5.11 32.27
CA ALA A 47 28.73 5.99 32.28
C ALA A 47 28.44 7.31 31.54
N ASP A 48 27.97 7.21 30.29
CA ASP A 48 27.59 8.40 29.49
C ASP A 48 26.47 9.21 30.18
N ALA A 49 25.52 8.52 30.82
CA ALA A 49 24.42 9.16 31.54
C ALA A 49 24.93 9.97 32.74
N MET A 50 25.86 9.42 33.53
CA MET A 50 26.44 10.14 34.66
C MET A 50 27.31 11.31 34.22
N ASP A 51 28.07 11.16 33.13
CA ASP A 51 28.84 12.25 32.54
C ASP A 51 27.91 13.41 32.11
N LEU A 52 26.76 13.10 31.51
CA LEU A 52 25.75 14.09 31.11
C LEU A 52 25.02 14.70 32.31
N PHE A 53 24.81 13.94 33.39
CA PHE A 53 24.26 14.47 34.64
C PHE A 53 25.19 15.52 35.25
N ASP A 54 26.50 15.25 35.30
CA ASP A 54 27.49 16.19 35.84
C ASP A 54 27.65 17.43 34.96
N ALA A 55 27.48 17.30 33.64
CA ALA A 55 27.53 18.42 32.70
C ALA A 55 26.26 19.31 32.72
N ALA A 56 25.10 18.76 33.08
CA ALA A 56 23.81 19.43 32.96
C ALA A 56 23.73 20.82 33.65
N PRO A 57 24.24 21.01 34.89
CA PRO A 57 24.22 22.33 35.54
C PRO A 57 25.02 23.40 34.80
N GLY A 58 26.06 23.01 34.05
CA GLY A 58 26.92 23.93 33.30
C GLY A 58 26.24 24.55 32.08
N THR A 59 25.11 24.02 31.64
CA THR A 59 24.35 24.53 30.48
C THR A 59 23.55 25.79 30.78
N GLY A 60 23.20 26.03 32.06
CA GLY A 60 22.28 27.09 32.46
C GLY A 60 20.80 26.83 32.13
N GLU A 61 20.47 25.69 31.53
CA GLU A 61 19.11 25.33 31.12
C GLU A 61 18.27 24.74 32.27
N ALA A 62 16.98 25.05 32.28
CA ALA A 62 16.07 24.62 33.35
C ALA A 62 15.53 23.19 33.14
N VAL A 63 15.34 22.79 31.89
CA VAL A 63 14.79 21.49 31.51
C VAL A 63 15.60 20.96 30.35
N LEU A 64 16.18 19.78 30.52
CA LEU A 64 17.02 19.12 29.54
C LEU A 64 16.45 17.72 29.26
N ALA A 65 16.38 17.35 27.98
CA ALA A 65 16.12 15.98 27.57
C ALA A 65 17.46 15.29 27.30
N VAL A 66 17.73 14.20 28.02
CA VAL A 66 19.00 13.47 27.95
C VAL A 66 18.75 12.14 27.27
N THR A 67 19.09 12.05 25.98
CA THR A 67 18.88 10.85 25.18
C THR A 67 19.98 10.70 24.14
N ARG A 68 20.27 9.46 23.74
CA ARG A 68 21.23 9.17 22.67
C ARG A 68 20.47 8.96 21.37
N LEU A 69 20.84 9.74 20.35
CA LEU A 69 20.19 9.69 19.04
C LEU A 69 21.08 9.01 18.01
N ALA A 70 20.51 8.10 17.22
CA ALA A 70 21.12 7.60 15.98
C ALA A 70 20.81 8.57 14.84
N VAL A 71 21.62 9.62 14.71
CA VAL A 71 21.40 10.71 13.74
C VAL A 71 21.33 10.17 12.30
N GLU A 72 22.11 9.15 11.97
CA GLU A 72 22.09 8.50 10.66
C GLU A 72 20.74 7.81 10.37
N ALA A 73 20.14 7.17 11.38
CA ALA A 73 18.83 6.55 11.26
C ALA A 73 17.72 7.60 11.12
N LEU A 74 17.82 8.70 11.89
CA LEU A 74 16.93 9.84 11.74
C LEU A 74 17.01 10.43 10.33
N ARG A 75 18.22 10.70 9.80
CA ARG A 75 18.39 11.24 8.44
C ARG A 75 17.73 10.37 7.36
N LYS A 76 17.76 9.04 7.51
CA LYS A 76 17.12 8.10 6.56
C LYS A 76 15.58 8.22 6.53
N GLN A 77 14.95 8.76 7.57
CA GLN A 77 13.50 8.99 7.60
C GLN A 77 13.08 10.20 6.76
N GLY A 78 14.01 11.11 6.43
CA GLY A 78 13.76 12.25 5.53
C GLY A 78 12.57 13.12 5.96
N ASP A 79 11.64 13.36 5.03
CA ASP A 79 10.46 14.21 5.28
C ASP A 79 9.51 13.66 6.35
N ARG A 80 9.63 12.36 6.69
CA ARG A 80 8.82 11.69 7.74
C ARG A 80 9.27 12.05 9.16
N LEU A 81 10.44 12.68 9.32
CA LEU A 81 10.90 13.19 10.61
C LEU A 81 9.99 14.31 11.13
N LEU A 82 9.72 14.27 12.43
CA LEU A 82 9.06 15.36 13.14
C LEU A 82 9.85 16.67 12.94
N PRO A 83 9.18 17.81 12.71
CA PRO A 83 9.86 19.09 12.47
C PRO A 83 10.89 19.45 13.53
N LEU A 84 10.61 19.14 14.81
CA LEU A 84 11.52 19.39 15.94
C LEU A 84 12.84 18.60 15.88
N LEU A 85 12.90 17.50 15.12
CA LEU A 85 14.08 16.65 15.01
C LEU A 85 14.91 16.93 13.75
N ARG A 86 14.43 17.80 12.84
CA ARG A 86 15.13 18.10 11.58
C ARG A 86 16.43 18.87 11.81
N ASP A 87 16.45 19.75 12.81
CA ASP A 87 17.64 20.52 13.15
C ASP A 87 18.71 19.65 13.83
N LEU A 88 18.31 18.57 14.49
CA LEU A 88 19.21 17.59 15.13
C LEU A 88 19.78 16.58 14.11
N ALA A 89 19.08 16.35 13.02
CA ALA A 89 19.48 15.46 11.94
C ALA A 89 19.41 16.20 10.59
N PRO A 90 20.24 17.25 10.37
CA PRO A 90 20.20 18.01 9.14
C PRO A 90 20.40 17.06 7.97
N ALA A 91 19.50 17.16 6.99
CA ALA A 91 19.58 16.39 5.77
C ALA A 91 20.97 16.65 5.16
N GLY A 92 21.74 15.58 4.92
CA GLY A 92 23.04 15.71 4.27
C GLY A 92 22.89 16.45 2.93
N PRO A 93 23.96 17.11 2.43
CA PRO A 93 23.88 17.89 1.21
C PRO A 93 23.27 17.03 0.11
N ARG A 94 22.06 17.38 -0.32
CA ARG A 94 21.40 16.76 -1.47
C ARG A 94 22.33 16.97 -2.64
N ARG A 95 23.02 15.91 -3.05
CA ARG A 95 23.77 15.89 -4.30
C ARG A 95 22.70 16.06 -5.38
N ALA A 96 22.55 17.29 -5.86
CA ALA A 96 21.62 17.64 -6.91
C ALA A 96 22.07 16.88 -8.16
N VAL A 97 21.48 15.71 -8.38
CA VAL A 97 21.42 15.13 -9.72
C VAL A 97 20.38 15.98 -10.43
N ALA A 98 20.87 16.93 -11.23
CA ALA A 98 20.04 17.64 -12.20
C ALA A 98 19.49 16.59 -13.17
N GLY A 99 18.19 16.35 -13.11
CA GLY A 99 17.51 15.37 -13.95
C GLY A 99 16.00 15.35 -13.70
N SER A 100 15.32 16.32 -14.31
CA SER A 100 13.91 16.28 -14.74
C SER A 100 12.82 16.13 -13.67
N GLY A 101 11.96 17.15 -13.62
CA GLY A 101 10.70 17.08 -12.91
C GLY A 101 9.75 16.06 -13.54
N SER A 102 9.26 15.17 -12.70
CA SER A 102 7.89 14.65 -12.68
C SER A 102 7.79 13.84 -11.39
N GLY A 103 6.66 13.93 -10.68
CA GLY A 103 6.37 13.04 -9.56
C GLY A 103 6.28 11.61 -10.09
N ALA A 104 7.33 10.82 -9.87
CA ALA A 104 7.33 9.39 -10.09
C ALA A 104 7.81 8.75 -8.78
N GLY A 105 6.85 8.40 -7.92
CA GLY A 105 7.10 7.41 -6.89
C GLY A 105 7.28 6.06 -7.57
N THR A 106 8.37 5.37 -7.24
CA THR A 106 8.61 3.93 -7.47
C THR A 106 8.43 3.43 -8.92
N ASP A 107 9.53 3.11 -9.60
CA ASP A 107 9.59 2.48 -10.94
C ASP A 107 9.03 1.03 -10.97
N GLY A 108 7.76 0.87 -10.59
CA GLY A 108 7.04 -0.40 -10.63
C GLY A 108 5.53 -0.18 -10.63
N PRO A 109 4.75 -1.18 -11.10
CA PRO A 109 3.30 -1.08 -11.14
C PRO A 109 2.73 -0.81 -9.74
N SER A 110 1.73 0.06 -9.67
CA SER A 110 1.06 0.39 -8.41
C SER A 110 0.43 -0.86 -7.79
N LEU A 111 0.21 -0.88 -6.47
CA LEU A 111 -0.42 -2.03 -5.81
C LEU A 111 -1.80 -2.34 -6.42
N ALA A 112 -2.55 -1.32 -6.82
CA ALA A 112 -3.83 -1.46 -7.49
C ALA A 112 -3.70 -2.14 -8.86
N GLU A 113 -2.71 -1.76 -9.68
CA GLU A 113 -2.42 -2.39 -10.98
C GLU A 113 -2.01 -3.86 -10.80
N ARG A 114 -1.16 -4.16 -9.81
CA ARG A 114 -0.72 -5.52 -9.50
C ARG A 114 -1.89 -6.41 -9.09
N LEU A 115 -2.80 -5.88 -8.26
CA LEU A 115 -4.00 -6.60 -7.86
C LEU A 115 -5.00 -6.73 -9.03
N GLY A 116 -5.09 -5.73 -9.89
CA GLY A 116 -5.92 -5.76 -11.10
C GLY A 116 -5.56 -6.88 -12.07
N ALA A 117 -4.26 -7.17 -12.21
CA ALA A 117 -3.76 -8.27 -13.05
C ALA A 117 -3.98 -9.67 -12.47
N LEU A 118 -4.35 -9.79 -11.19
CA LEU A 118 -4.56 -11.07 -10.51
C LEU A 118 -6.04 -11.48 -10.53
N PRO A 119 -6.33 -12.81 -10.59
CA PRO A 119 -7.67 -13.35 -10.33
C PRO A 119 -8.19 -12.93 -8.95
N GLU A 120 -9.50 -12.77 -8.80
CA GLU A 120 -10.10 -12.31 -7.53
C GLU A 120 -9.69 -13.17 -6.32
N GLU A 121 -9.58 -14.48 -6.54
CA GLU A 121 -9.18 -15.47 -5.53
C GLU A 121 -7.74 -15.26 -5.04
N GLU A 122 -6.84 -14.80 -5.91
CA GLU A 122 -5.41 -14.60 -5.59
C GLU A 122 -5.12 -13.21 -4.98
N ARG A 123 -6.02 -12.24 -5.18
CA ARG A 123 -5.88 -10.87 -4.64
C ARG A 123 -5.81 -10.87 -3.11
N LEU A 124 -6.67 -11.64 -2.45
CA LEU A 124 -6.69 -11.71 -0.99
C LEU A 124 -5.43 -12.38 -0.44
N ALA A 125 -4.97 -13.47 -1.06
CA ALA A 125 -3.73 -14.15 -0.66
C ALA A 125 -2.52 -13.21 -0.78
N THR A 126 -2.42 -12.48 -1.89
CA THR A 126 -1.37 -11.48 -2.13
C THR A 126 -1.37 -10.37 -1.08
N LEU A 127 -2.55 -9.87 -0.71
CA LEU A 127 -2.68 -8.86 0.36
C LEU A 127 -2.30 -9.43 1.74
N THR A 128 -2.68 -10.67 2.02
CA THR A 128 -2.29 -11.36 3.26
C THR A 128 -0.78 -11.49 3.36
N ASP A 129 -0.10 -11.91 2.29
CA ASP A 129 1.36 -11.99 2.27
C ASP A 129 2.02 -10.61 2.38
N LEU A 130 1.45 -9.58 1.77
CA LEU A 130 1.93 -8.19 1.97
C LEU A 130 1.84 -7.78 3.44
N VAL A 131 0.71 -8.04 4.11
CA VAL A 131 0.57 -7.72 5.54
C VAL A 131 1.57 -8.53 6.36
N ARG A 132 1.68 -9.84 6.15
CA ARG A 132 2.64 -10.70 6.86
C ARG A 132 4.09 -10.23 6.66
N GLY A 133 4.44 -9.78 5.45
CA GLY A 133 5.73 -9.16 5.15
C GLY A 133 6.00 -7.89 5.97
N GLN A 134 5.02 -7.00 6.10
CA GLN A 134 5.18 -5.81 6.95
C GLN A 134 5.29 -6.18 8.43
N VAL A 135 4.51 -7.16 8.90
CA VAL A 135 4.57 -7.67 10.28
C VAL A 135 5.97 -8.23 10.57
N ALA A 136 6.55 -9.01 9.64
CA ALA A 136 7.91 -9.52 9.75
C ALA A 136 8.93 -8.38 9.88
N GLY A 137 8.81 -7.35 9.03
CA GLY A 137 9.70 -6.19 9.06
C GLY A 137 9.62 -5.39 10.37
N VAL A 138 8.43 -5.24 10.95
CA VAL A 138 8.21 -4.59 12.25
C VAL A 138 8.87 -5.40 13.37
N LEU A 139 8.61 -6.71 13.42
CA LEU A 139 9.16 -7.62 14.43
C LEU A 139 10.66 -7.93 14.25
N GLY A 140 11.25 -7.52 13.11
CA GLY A 140 12.66 -7.74 12.81
C GLY A 140 12.98 -9.15 12.32
N HIS A 141 12.00 -9.87 11.81
CA HIS A 141 12.17 -11.14 11.10
C HIS A 141 12.60 -10.89 9.64
N ALA A 142 13.45 -11.78 9.11
CA ALA A 142 13.93 -11.69 7.74
C ALA A 142 12.88 -12.08 6.69
N ASP A 143 11.88 -12.88 7.08
CA ASP A 143 10.85 -13.40 6.20
C ASP A 143 9.51 -13.58 6.94
N HIS A 144 8.42 -13.67 6.17
CA HIS A 144 7.04 -13.78 6.63
C HIS A 144 6.55 -15.22 6.81
N SER A 145 7.33 -16.23 6.40
CA SER A 145 6.97 -17.65 6.51
C SER A 145 6.64 -18.11 7.94
N GLY A 146 7.28 -17.52 8.95
CA GLY A 146 7.02 -17.81 10.37
C GLY A 146 5.81 -17.10 10.97
N ILE A 147 5.11 -16.26 10.21
CA ILE A 147 4.00 -15.44 10.71
C ILE A 147 2.69 -16.09 10.28
N ASP A 148 1.94 -16.58 11.24
CA ASP A 148 0.61 -17.12 11.01
C ASP A 148 -0.38 -15.98 10.70
N ALA A 149 -1.18 -16.14 9.64
CA ALA A 149 -2.12 -15.15 9.16
C ALA A 149 -3.36 -14.98 10.06
N ASP A 150 -3.72 -16.03 10.80
CA ASP A 150 -4.89 -16.05 11.67
C ASP A 150 -4.55 -15.71 13.12
N ARG A 151 -3.25 -15.74 13.46
CA ARG A 151 -2.77 -15.44 14.80
C ARG A 151 -2.91 -13.97 15.16
N ALA A 152 -3.38 -13.73 16.37
CA ALA A 152 -3.59 -12.37 16.86
C ALA A 152 -2.27 -11.59 16.96
N PHE A 153 -2.30 -10.31 16.60
CA PHE A 153 -1.14 -9.42 16.69
C PHE A 153 -0.56 -9.36 18.11
N GLN A 154 -1.39 -9.40 19.14
CA GLN A 154 -0.95 -9.42 20.55
C GLN A 154 -0.10 -10.66 20.88
N GLU A 155 -0.46 -11.82 20.34
CA GLU A 155 0.32 -13.05 20.52
C GLU A 155 1.62 -13.06 19.70
N LEU A 156 1.66 -12.27 18.63
CA LEU A 156 2.87 -12.01 17.84
C LEU A 156 3.79 -10.96 18.48
N GLY A 157 3.41 -10.40 19.64
CA GLY A 157 4.21 -9.41 20.36
C GLY A 157 3.95 -7.96 19.93
N PHE A 158 2.79 -7.65 19.36
CA PHE A 158 2.45 -6.26 19.04
C PHE A 158 2.04 -5.45 20.27
N ASP A 159 2.63 -4.26 20.38
CA ASP A 159 2.34 -3.22 21.36
C ASP A 159 1.77 -1.96 20.68
N SER A 160 1.54 -0.89 21.45
CA SER A 160 1.02 0.38 20.91
C SER A 160 1.97 1.06 19.91
N LEU A 161 3.28 0.87 20.05
CA LEU A 161 4.28 1.46 19.16
C LEU A 161 4.40 0.64 17.86
N THR A 162 4.34 -0.70 17.91
CA THR A 162 4.42 -1.56 16.73
C THR A 162 3.17 -1.41 15.87
N ALA A 163 2.01 -1.16 16.48
CA ALA A 163 0.77 -0.88 15.77
C ALA A 163 0.89 0.38 14.90
N VAL A 164 1.50 1.44 15.43
CA VAL A 164 1.74 2.69 14.69
C VAL A 164 2.77 2.49 13.58
N GLU A 165 3.83 1.73 13.84
CA GLU A 165 4.82 1.38 12.82
C GLU A 165 4.22 0.58 11.66
N LEU A 166 3.46 -0.49 11.96
CA LEU A 166 2.77 -1.29 10.94
C LEU A 166 1.83 -0.43 10.11
N ARG A 167 1.04 0.44 10.75
CA ARG A 167 0.18 1.39 10.04
C ARG A 167 0.97 2.29 9.10
N ASN A 168 2.10 2.83 9.54
CA ASN A 168 2.95 3.70 8.73
C ASN A 168 3.58 2.97 7.54
N GLN A 169 3.98 1.71 7.73
CA GLN A 169 4.50 0.86 6.66
C GLN A 169 3.40 0.53 5.66
N LEU A 170 2.22 0.12 6.12
CA LEU A 170 1.07 -0.16 5.26
C LEU A 170 0.60 1.07 4.49
N ASN A 171 0.52 2.24 5.09
CA ASN A 171 0.22 3.50 4.38
C ASN A 171 1.23 3.75 3.24
N THR A 172 2.50 3.40 3.45
CA THR A 172 3.54 3.58 2.43
C THR A 172 3.37 2.57 1.30
N ALA A 173 3.10 1.30 1.63
CA ALA A 173 2.96 0.23 0.67
C ALA A 173 1.67 0.29 -0.14
N THR A 174 0.58 0.80 0.47
CA THR A 174 -0.75 0.83 -0.14
C THR A 174 -1.15 2.20 -0.67
N GLY A 175 -0.46 3.27 -0.26
CA GLY A 175 -0.87 4.65 -0.55
C GLY A 175 -2.12 5.12 0.21
N LEU A 176 -2.69 4.28 1.08
CA LEU A 176 -3.90 4.58 1.85
C LEU A 176 -3.60 5.44 3.08
N ARG A 177 -4.64 6.11 3.59
CA ARG A 177 -4.64 6.77 4.90
C ARG A 177 -5.36 5.89 5.92
N LEU A 178 -4.63 4.96 6.53
CA LEU A 178 -5.19 4.02 7.49
C LEU A 178 -5.37 4.65 8.90
N PRO A 179 -6.45 4.30 9.64
CA PRO A 179 -6.67 4.72 11.02
C PRO A 179 -5.55 4.27 11.98
N SER A 180 -5.39 4.95 13.12
CA SER A 180 -4.45 4.53 14.17
C SER A 180 -4.94 3.33 15.00
N THR A 181 -6.23 3.03 14.95
CA THR A 181 -6.88 1.91 15.66
C THR A 181 -6.83 0.59 14.87
N LEU A 182 -6.22 0.60 13.69
CA LEU A 182 -6.22 -0.49 12.70
C LEU A 182 -5.92 -1.88 13.29
N VAL A 183 -4.89 -2.00 14.12
CA VAL A 183 -4.47 -3.28 14.72
C VAL A 183 -5.46 -3.78 15.79
N PHE A 184 -6.23 -2.88 16.39
CA PHE A 184 -7.27 -3.21 17.35
C PHE A 184 -8.60 -3.56 16.66
N ASP A 185 -8.92 -2.84 15.57
CA ASP A 185 -10.12 -3.09 14.77
C ASP A 185 -9.99 -4.39 13.95
N TYR A 186 -8.76 -4.75 13.57
CA TYR A 186 -8.44 -5.95 12.79
C TYR A 186 -7.33 -6.73 13.51
N PRO A 187 -7.68 -7.74 14.33
CA PRO A 187 -6.76 -8.29 15.32
C PRO A 187 -5.71 -9.26 14.76
N ASN A 188 -5.80 -9.65 13.49
CA ASN A 188 -4.84 -10.55 12.85
C ASN A 188 -4.54 -10.13 11.38
N PRO A 189 -3.44 -10.65 10.79
CA PRO A 189 -3.07 -10.32 9.40
C PRO A 189 -4.16 -10.58 8.36
N ALA A 190 -4.91 -11.68 8.46
CA ALA A 190 -5.96 -12.04 7.52
C ALA A 190 -7.13 -11.03 7.54
N ALA A 191 -7.61 -10.66 8.73
CA ALA A 191 -8.65 -9.66 8.89
C ALA A 191 -8.21 -8.28 8.36
N LEU A 192 -6.94 -7.95 8.57
CA LEU A 192 -6.37 -6.71 8.08
C LEU A 192 -6.25 -6.70 6.55
N ALA A 193 -5.83 -7.80 5.94
CA ALA A 193 -5.80 -7.95 4.49
C ALA A 193 -7.20 -7.83 3.86
N ALA A 194 -8.22 -8.42 4.48
CA ALA A 194 -9.61 -8.27 4.05
C ALA A 194 -10.10 -6.82 4.14
N TYR A 195 -9.68 -6.06 5.16
CA TYR A 195 -9.95 -4.63 5.24
C TYR A 195 -9.27 -3.85 4.12
N LEU A 196 -7.98 -4.10 3.86
CA LEU A 196 -7.24 -3.45 2.78
C LEU A 196 -7.87 -3.73 1.41
N ARG A 197 -8.33 -4.97 1.17
CA ARG A 197 -9.04 -5.33 -0.06
C ARG A 197 -10.27 -4.46 -0.32
N ARG A 198 -11.01 -4.10 0.73
CA ARG A 198 -12.20 -3.23 0.62
C ARG A 198 -11.85 -1.75 0.40
N GLN A 199 -10.66 -1.33 0.81
CA GLN A 199 -10.20 0.05 0.68
C GLN A 199 -9.50 0.32 -0.65
N ILE A 200 -8.89 -0.70 -1.25
CA ILE A 200 -8.25 -0.59 -2.56
C ILE A 200 -9.32 -0.78 -3.63
N THR A 201 -9.75 0.32 -4.24
CA THR A 201 -10.51 0.25 -5.49
C THR A 201 -9.57 -0.21 -6.59
N VAL A 202 -9.65 -1.50 -6.91
CA VAL A 202 -9.09 -2.01 -8.15
C VAL A 202 -10.06 -1.58 -9.24
N GLU A 203 -9.68 -0.63 -10.10
CA GLU A 203 -10.33 -0.54 -11.41
C GLU A 203 -10.13 -1.91 -12.04
N GLU A 204 -11.20 -2.70 -12.11
CA GLU A 204 -11.17 -3.94 -12.86
C GLU A 204 -10.77 -3.56 -14.27
N VAL A 205 -9.50 -3.79 -14.59
CA VAL A 205 -9.06 -3.80 -15.98
C VAL A 205 -9.82 -4.96 -16.57
N SER A 206 -10.97 -4.64 -17.17
CA SER A 206 -11.82 -5.60 -17.84
C SER A 206 -10.93 -6.46 -18.73
N ALA A 207 -11.18 -7.77 -18.78
CA ALA A 207 -10.52 -8.64 -19.74
C ALA A 207 -10.69 -8.13 -21.19
N ALA A 208 -11.65 -7.22 -21.43
CA ALA A 208 -11.82 -6.50 -22.68
C ALA A 208 -10.73 -5.45 -22.96
N THR A 209 -10.08 -4.84 -21.97
CA THR A 209 -9.14 -3.72 -22.18
C THR A 209 -7.90 -4.13 -23.01
N PRO A 210 -7.24 -5.28 -22.75
CA PRO A 210 -6.17 -5.77 -23.60
C PRO A 210 -6.67 -6.12 -25.01
N VAL A 211 -7.83 -6.77 -25.12
CA VAL A 211 -8.43 -7.19 -26.39
C VAL A 211 -8.79 -5.98 -27.26
N LEU A 212 -9.38 -4.94 -26.67
CA LEU A 212 -9.70 -3.68 -27.35
C LEU A 212 -8.42 -2.95 -27.82
N SER A 213 -7.34 -3.00 -27.04
CA SER A 213 -6.05 -2.43 -27.42
C SER A 213 -5.41 -3.19 -28.59
N ASP A 214 -5.53 -4.51 -28.62
CA ASP A 214 -5.07 -5.34 -29.73
C ASP A 214 -5.92 -5.14 -31.00
N LEU A 215 -7.23 -4.90 -30.85
CA LEU A 215 -8.11 -4.50 -31.96
C LEU A 215 -7.72 -3.14 -32.56
N ASP A 216 -7.33 -2.16 -31.74
CA ASP A 216 -6.83 -0.87 -32.22
C ASP A 216 -5.50 -0.98 -32.99
N ARG A 217 -4.61 -1.87 -32.54
CA ARG A 217 -3.38 -2.22 -33.27
C ARG A 217 -3.70 -2.90 -34.59
N LEU A 218 -4.63 -3.86 -34.59
CA LEU A 218 -5.08 -4.57 -35.78
C LEU A 218 -5.72 -3.61 -36.79
N LYS A 219 -6.56 -2.68 -36.34
CA LYS A 219 -7.14 -1.61 -37.17
C LYS A 219 -6.05 -0.79 -37.87
N SER A 220 -5.00 -0.41 -37.15
CA SER A 220 -3.88 0.34 -37.69
C SER A 220 -3.09 -0.48 -38.73
N ALA A 221 -2.88 -1.77 -38.48
CA ALA A 221 -2.20 -2.69 -39.40
C ALA A 221 -3.02 -2.94 -40.68
N ILE A 222 -4.34 -3.06 -40.59
CA ILE A 222 -5.25 -3.21 -41.74
C ILE A 222 -5.19 -1.97 -42.64
N HIS A 223 -5.19 -0.77 -42.04
CA HIS A 223 -5.03 0.46 -42.81
C HIS A 223 -3.71 0.51 -43.58
N ALA A 224 -2.61 0.05 -42.97
CA ALA A 224 -1.31 -0.02 -43.63
C ALA A 224 -1.27 -1.08 -44.76
N ALA A 225 -1.97 -2.20 -44.59
CA ALA A 225 -2.03 -3.29 -45.58
C ALA A 225 -3.01 -3.02 -46.75
N SER A 226 -3.80 -1.94 -46.71
CA SER A 226 -4.86 -1.64 -47.69
C SER A 226 -4.41 -1.50 -49.14
N SER A 227 -3.11 -1.30 -49.39
CA SER A 227 -2.53 -1.22 -50.74
C SER A 227 -2.22 -2.60 -51.35
N ASP A 228 -2.22 -3.67 -50.55
CA ASP A 228 -2.02 -5.06 -50.98
C ASP A 228 -3.38 -5.78 -50.97
N ARG A 229 -3.94 -5.98 -52.16
CA ARG A 229 -5.30 -6.51 -52.32
C ARG A 229 -5.42 -7.98 -51.92
N GLU A 230 -4.36 -8.77 -52.13
CA GLU A 230 -4.35 -10.19 -51.76
C GLU A 230 -4.21 -10.35 -50.23
N ALA A 231 -3.34 -9.57 -49.61
CA ALA A 231 -3.23 -9.52 -48.15
C ALA A 231 -4.53 -9.00 -47.50
N PHE A 232 -5.16 -7.99 -48.08
CA PHE A 232 -6.42 -7.42 -47.58
C PHE A 232 -7.58 -8.43 -47.64
N ASP A 233 -7.69 -9.21 -48.72
CA ASP A 233 -8.71 -10.26 -48.84
C ASP A 233 -8.51 -11.39 -47.82
N GLN A 234 -7.25 -11.79 -47.57
CA GLN A 234 -6.92 -12.79 -46.54
C GLN A 234 -7.24 -12.28 -45.13
N ILE A 235 -6.90 -11.03 -44.81
CA ILE A 235 -7.22 -10.43 -43.51
C ILE A 235 -8.74 -10.35 -43.30
N THR A 236 -9.47 -9.94 -44.34
CA THR A 236 -10.95 -9.87 -44.30
C THR A 236 -11.57 -11.24 -44.07
N GLY A 237 -11.05 -12.28 -44.72
CA GLY A 237 -11.48 -13.67 -44.49
C GLY A 237 -11.29 -14.09 -43.03
N ARG A 238 -10.12 -13.81 -42.44
CA ARG A 238 -9.81 -14.17 -41.06
C ARG A 238 -10.62 -13.39 -40.03
N LEU A 239 -10.94 -12.12 -40.30
CA LEU A 239 -11.83 -11.32 -39.45
C LEU A 239 -13.26 -11.87 -39.41
N ARG A 240 -13.78 -12.35 -40.55
CA ARG A 240 -15.11 -12.99 -40.59
C ARG A 240 -15.15 -14.28 -39.77
N GLU A 241 -14.10 -15.09 -39.83
CA GLU A 241 -13.98 -16.30 -39.00
C GLU A 241 -13.91 -15.95 -37.50
N LEU A 242 -13.18 -14.91 -37.12
CA LEU A 242 -13.14 -14.44 -35.74
C LEU A 242 -14.49 -13.87 -35.26
N LEU A 243 -15.23 -13.18 -36.13
CA LEU A 243 -16.59 -12.73 -35.85
C LEU A 243 -17.55 -13.90 -35.62
N ASP A 244 -17.50 -14.94 -36.45
CA ASP A 244 -18.32 -16.15 -36.30
C ASP A 244 -18.03 -16.88 -34.97
N ILE A 245 -16.75 -16.95 -34.58
CA ILE A 245 -16.33 -17.47 -33.27
C ILE A 245 -16.84 -16.59 -32.12
N ALA A 246 -16.81 -15.27 -32.29
CA ALA A 246 -17.28 -14.34 -31.26
C ALA A 246 -18.82 -14.38 -31.10
N ASP A 247 -19.57 -14.47 -32.20
CA ASP A 247 -21.03 -14.58 -32.19
C ASP A 247 -21.48 -15.91 -31.56
N SER A 248 -20.81 -17.01 -31.88
CA SER A 248 -21.07 -18.31 -31.25
C SER A 248 -20.68 -18.36 -29.77
N ALA A 249 -19.68 -17.60 -29.34
CA ALA A 249 -19.31 -17.45 -27.92
C ALA A 249 -20.22 -16.47 -27.15
N GLY A 250 -20.77 -15.44 -27.82
CA GLY A 250 -21.64 -14.41 -27.24
C GLY A 250 -23.13 -14.76 -27.24
N GLY A 251 -23.57 -15.69 -28.09
CA GLY A 251 -24.97 -16.10 -28.29
C GLY A 251 -25.64 -16.85 -27.14
N GLY A 252 -25.05 -16.87 -25.94
CA GLY A 252 -25.60 -17.60 -24.80
C GLY A 252 -26.81 -16.97 -24.10
N LYS A 253 -27.26 -15.74 -24.42
CA LYS A 253 -28.36 -15.08 -23.66
C LYS A 253 -29.28 -14.06 -24.37
N ALA A 254 -29.21 -13.80 -25.68
CA ALA A 254 -29.99 -12.68 -26.26
C ALA A 254 -31.08 -13.02 -27.30
N ASP A 255 -31.02 -14.15 -28.03
CA ASP A 255 -31.87 -14.32 -29.23
C ASP A 255 -32.92 -15.44 -29.17
N GLU A 256 -33.41 -15.82 -27.99
CA GLU A 256 -34.55 -16.76 -27.87
C GLU A 256 -35.91 -16.09 -27.61
N ALA A 257 -36.01 -14.76 -27.55
CA ALA A 257 -37.27 -14.09 -27.17
C ALA A 257 -37.97 -13.24 -28.24
N GLU A 258 -37.42 -13.01 -29.44
CA GLU A 258 -38.04 -12.05 -30.38
C GLU A 258 -38.10 -12.47 -31.86
N ASN A 259 -37.95 -13.77 -32.17
CA ASN A 259 -38.15 -14.29 -33.54
C ASN A 259 -39.07 -15.51 -33.61
N GLN A 260 -40.05 -15.61 -32.70
CA GLN A 260 -41.15 -16.56 -32.80
C GLN A 260 -42.49 -15.85 -32.75
N ASP A 261 -42.78 -14.95 -33.70
CA ASP A 261 -44.19 -14.63 -34.01
C ASP A 261 -44.46 -13.92 -35.35
N LEU A 262 -43.68 -14.16 -36.42
CA LEU A 262 -43.98 -13.56 -37.74
C LEU A 262 -43.99 -14.53 -38.93
N ASP A 263 -43.78 -15.84 -38.73
CA ASP A 263 -43.89 -16.84 -39.80
C ASP A 263 -45.13 -17.74 -39.68
N GLY A 264 -46.02 -17.46 -38.72
CA GLY A 264 -47.21 -18.27 -38.42
C GLY A 264 -48.56 -17.58 -38.62
N ALA A 265 -48.58 -16.28 -38.96
CA ALA A 265 -49.84 -15.56 -39.18
C ALA A 265 -50.49 -16.08 -40.46
N SER A 266 -51.68 -16.66 -40.34
CA SER A 266 -52.48 -17.04 -41.51
C SER A 266 -53.02 -15.79 -42.20
N ASP A 267 -53.14 -15.81 -43.52
CA ASP A 267 -53.64 -14.66 -44.30
C ASP A 267 -54.97 -14.08 -43.75
N GLU A 268 -55.79 -14.88 -43.07
CA GLU A 268 -57.04 -14.48 -42.42
C GLU A 268 -56.84 -13.49 -41.25
N GLU A 269 -55.72 -13.57 -40.51
CA GLU A 269 -55.40 -12.66 -39.39
C GLU A 269 -54.83 -11.32 -39.87
N LEU A 270 -54.20 -11.31 -41.04
CA LEU A 270 -53.62 -10.12 -41.67
C LEU A 270 -54.70 -9.19 -42.25
N PHE A 271 -55.84 -9.75 -42.67
CA PHE A 271 -57.02 -8.98 -43.11
C PHE A 271 -57.89 -8.49 -41.95
N ALA A 272 -57.89 -9.16 -40.79
CA ALA A 272 -58.61 -8.70 -39.61
C ALA A 272 -58.02 -7.41 -39.00
N LEU A 273 -56.71 -7.16 -39.21
CA LEU A 273 -56.02 -5.99 -38.67
C LEU A 273 -56.18 -4.72 -39.51
N LEU A 274 -56.76 -4.83 -40.71
CA LEU A 274 -57.03 -3.73 -41.64
C LEU A 274 -58.46 -3.21 -41.58
N ASP A 275 -59.40 -3.97 -41.00
CA ASP A 275 -60.81 -3.57 -40.83
C ASP A 275 -61.07 -2.82 -39.51
N ASP A 276 -60.08 -2.81 -38.60
CA ASP A 276 -60.13 -2.08 -37.32
C ASP A 276 -59.53 -0.65 -37.43
N MET A 277 -59.25 -0.19 -38.65
CA MET A 277 -58.60 1.10 -38.95
C MET A 277 -59.42 2.06 -39.84
N ASP A 278 -60.75 1.93 -39.90
CA ASP A 278 -61.65 2.99 -40.40
C ASP A 278 -62.78 3.32 -39.40
#